data_AF-A0A0Q6AF09-F1
#
_entry.id   AF-A0A0Q6AF09-F1
#
_cell.length_a   1.000
_cell.length_b   1.000
_cell.length_c   1.000
_cell.angle_alpha   90.00
_cell.angle_beta   90.00
_cell.angle_gamma   90.00
#
_symmetry.space_group_name_H-M   'P 1'
#
loop_
_entity.id
_entity.type
_entity.pdbx_description
1 polymer ?
#
loop_
_entity_poly.entity_id
_entity_poly.type
_entity_poly.pdbx_seq_one_letter_code
_entity_poly.pdbx_strand_id
1 'polypeptide(L)'
;MKKVNFPLILSLVALAFSAQMHAQDTNTDNHTITISVPEVALVDIEPAATKNITLGFTAPTEAGNPVIANAANTTLWLNYSSIKSVADPTRNVSVKLNAIIPGIDIHVTAAAATGAGGGTLGTPAAQLTLSAADQTIVSGIGSAYTGNGANNGHNLTYALAPGSGPGGVAVYADLQAVATTVATVTYTISDN
;
A
#
# COMPACT_ATOMS: atom_id res chain seq x y z
N MET A 1 84.43 42.75 -31.57
CA MET A 1 83.38 41.71 -31.64
C MET A 1 83.04 41.30 -30.20
N LYS A 2 81.85 41.63 -29.71
CA LYS A 2 81.48 41.49 -28.29
C LYS A 2 81.35 39.99 -27.95
N LYS A 3 82.15 39.51 -26.99
CA LYS A 3 82.06 38.14 -26.45
C LYS A 3 80.77 38.04 -25.65
N VAL A 4 79.80 37.27 -26.16
CA VAL A 4 78.55 37.02 -25.46
C VAL A 4 78.81 35.86 -24.49
N ASN A 5 78.69 36.11 -23.18
CA ASN A 5 78.96 35.13 -22.14
C ASN A 5 77.93 33.98 -22.21
N PHE A 6 78.39 32.80 -22.62
CA PHE A 6 77.61 31.55 -22.67
C PHE A 6 76.82 31.21 -21.37
N PRO A 7 77.31 31.47 -20.14
CA PRO A 7 76.51 31.21 -18.94
C PRO A 7 75.29 32.14 -18.77
N LEU A 8 75.26 33.30 -19.45
CA LEU A 8 74.18 34.29 -19.34
C LEU A 8 72.94 33.90 -20.19
N ILE A 9 73.16 33.17 -21.28
CA ILE A 9 72.08 32.69 -22.17
C ILE A 9 71.36 31.51 -21.54
N LEU A 10 72.10 30.62 -20.87
CA LEU A 10 71.54 29.44 -20.19
C LEU A 10 70.65 29.84 -19.00
N SER A 11 71.03 30.90 -18.27
CA SER A 11 70.20 31.47 -17.19
C SER A 11 68.92 32.14 -17.69
N LEU A 12 68.97 32.82 -18.85
CA LEU A 12 67.78 33.48 -19.42
C LEU A 12 66.75 32.46 -19.94
N VAL A 13 67.22 31.33 -20.47
CA VAL A 13 66.34 30.22 -20.90
C VAL A 13 65.70 29.54 -19.68
N ALA A 14 66.44 29.31 -18.60
CA ALA A 14 65.88 28.73 -17.37
C ALA A 14 64.79 29.62 -16.72
N LEU A 15 64.96 30.94 -16.76
CA LEU A 15 63.96 31.92 -16.27
C LEU A 15 62.69 31.96 -17.12
N ALA A 16 62.80 31.75 -18.44
CA ALA A 16 61.64 31.69 -19.33
C ALA A 16 60.81 30.43 -19.13
N PHE A 17 61.42 29.28 -18.79
CA PHE A 17 60.71 28.03 -18.49
C PHE A 17 60.08 28.00 -17.08
N SER A 18 60.59 28.77 -16.12
CA SER A 18 60.02 28.82 -14.76
C SER A 18 58.73 29.65 -14.63
N ALA A 19 58.40 30.49 -15.62
CA ALA A 19 57.25 31.39 -15.55
C ALA A 19 55.89 30.74 -15.91
N GLN A 20 55.88 29.43 -16.23
CA GLN A 20 54.68 28.71 -16.69
C GLN A 20 54.17 27.66 -15.67
N MET A 21 54.72 27.63 -14.47
CA MET A 21 54.21 26.76 -13.40
C MET A 21 53.02 27.41 -12.69
N HIS A 22 51.85 27.33 -13.32
CA HIS A 22 50.59 27.52 -12.60
C HIS A 22 50.32 26.27 -11.76
N ALA A 23 50.29 26.40 -10.43
CA ALA A 23 49.64 25.38 -9.60
C ALA A 23 48.15 25.41 -9.95
N GLN A 24 47.68 24.46 -10.77
CA GLN A 24 46.26 24.35 -11.13
C GLN A 24 45.50 23.75 -9.95
N ASP A 25 45.11 24.61 -9.01
CA ASP A 25 44.04 24.32 -8.05
C ASP A 25 42.69 24.61 -8.73
N THR A 26 41.74 23.69 -8.64
CA THR A 26 40.38 23.90 -9.16
C THR A 26 39.47 24.65 -8.19
N ASN A 27 39.94 24.96 -6.97
CA ASN A 27 39.16 25.52 -5.85
C ASN A 27 37.88 24.72 -5.57
N THR A 28 37.89 23.42 -5.87
CA THR A 28 36.76 22.52 -5.65
C THR A 28 37.24 21.28 -4.92
N ASP A 29 36.41 20.81 -4.00
CA ASP A 29 36.60 19.59 -3.23
C ASP A 29 35.26 18.85 -3.12
N ASN A 30 35.28 17.56 -2.78
CA ASN A 30 34.07 16.75 -2.70
C ASN A 30 34.11 15.75 -1.54
N HIS A 31 32.92 15.36 -1.07
CA HIS A 31 32.74 14.19 -0.21
C HIS A 31 31.48 13.45 -0.61
N THR A 32 31.33 12.20 -0.15
CA THR A 32 30.15 11.38 -0.41
C THR A 32 29.25 11.29 0.83
N ILE A 33 27.94 11.27 0.60
CA ILE A 33 26.93 10.87 1.60
C ILE A 33 26.41 9.49 1.19
N THR A 34 26.40 8.55 2.12
CA THR A 34 25.79 7.23 1.91
C THR A 34 24.38 7.22 2.50
N ILE A 35 23.40 6.82 1.69
CA ILE A 35 21.98 6.77 2.06
C ILE A 35 21.46 5.36 1.78
N SER A 36 20.69 4.80 2.71
CA SER A 36 19.96 3.55 2.55
C SER A 36 18.47 3.79 2.77
N VAL A 37 17.63 3.19 1.93
CA VAL A 37 16.17 3.20 2.07
C VAL A 37 15.71 1.75 2.12
N PRO A 38 15.08 1.28 3.22
CA PRO A 38 14.62 -0.09 3.32
C PRO A 38 13.34 -0.30 2.52
N GLU A 39 13.13 -1.54 2.07
CA GLU A 39 11.81 -1.97 1.62
C GLU A 39 10.86 -2.12 2.81
N VAL A 40 9.58 -1.82 2.58
CA VAL A 40 8.55 -1.86 3.63
C VAL A 40 7.29 -2.44 3.00
N ALA A 41 6.68 -3.43 3.65
CA ALA A 41 5.37 -3.98 3.28
C ALA A 41 4.56 -4.23 4.55
N LEU A 42 3.84 -3.21 5.01
CA LEU A 42 3.03 -3.28 6.23
C LEU A 42 1.58 -2.98 5.88
N VAL A 43 0.66 -3.76 6.43
CA VAL A 43 -0.79 -3.56 6.29
C VAL A 43 -1.44 -3.65 7.68
N ASP A 44 -2.42 -2.79 7.92
CA ASP A 44 -3.23 -2.88 9.12
C ASP A 44 -4.70 -2.54 8.84
N ILE A 45 -5.57 -3.07 9.71
CA ILE A 45 -6.98 -2.69 9.82
C ILE A 45 -7.15 -1.76 11.01
N GLU A 46 -7.80 -0.63 10.84
CA GLU A 46 -8.00 0.40 11.87
C GLU A 46 -9.50 0.65 12.12
N PRO A 47 -9.92 1.07 13.34
CA PRO A 47 -9.10 1.37 14.50
C PRO A 47 -8.57 0.12 15.24
N ALA A 48 -7.34 0.21 15.77
CA ALA A 48 -6.65 -0.88 16.44
C ALA A 48 -7.43 -1.55 17.57
N ALA A 49 -8.14 -0.74 18.35
CA ALA A 49 -8.82 -1.17 19.57
C ALA A 49 -10.06 -2.03 19.32
N THR A 50 -10.74 -1.88 18.17
CA THR A 50 -12.04 -2.52 17.89
C THR A 50 -12.17 -2.89 16.41
N LYS A 51 -11.35 -3.85 15.95
CA LYS A 51 -11.37 -4.32 14.55
C LYS A 51 -12.46 -5.35 14.25
N ASN A 52 -13.07 -5.92 15.29
CA ASN A 52 -14.15 -6.90 15.15
C ASN A 52 -15.48 -6.18 14.99
N ILE A 53 -16.22 -6.50 13.93
CA ILE A 53 -17.54 -5.94 13.63
C ILE A 53 -18.63 -7.01 13.79
N THR A 54 -19.83 -6.58 14.18
CA THR A 54 -21.01 -7.45 14.21
C THR A 54 -21.94 -7.05 13.08
N LEU A 55 -22.25 -8.02 12.22
CA LEU A 55 -23.28 -7.92 11.20
C LEU A 55 -24.33 -8.99 11.47
N GLY A 56 -25.51 -8.87 10.85
CA GLY A 56 -26.56 -9.84 11.02
C GLY A 56 -27.76 -9.58 10.14
N PHE A 57 -28.81 -10.33 10.41
CA PHE A 57 -30.09 -10.22 9.74
C PHE A 57 -31.20 -9.98 10.76
N THR A 58 -32.26 -9.30 10.33
CA THR A 58 -33.51 -9.14 11.07
C THR A 58 -34.54 -10.14 10.52
N ALA A 59 -35.26 -10.80 11.43
CA ALA A 59 -36.33 -11.72 11.07
C ALA A 59 -37.50 -10.99 10.40
N PRO A 60 -38.19 -11.60 9.42
CA PRO A 60 -39.38 -11.03 8.82
C PRO A 60 -40.52 -10.93 9.84
N THR A 61 -41.36 -9.90 9.71
CA THR A 61 -42.56 -9.70 10.55
C THR A 61 -43.84 -10.27 9.94
N GLU A 62 -43.77 -10.78 8.71
CA GLU A 62 -44.90 -11.33 7.94
C GLU A 62 -44.47 -12.62 7.25
N ALA A 63 -45.35 -13.62 7.19
CA ALA A 63 -45.06 -14.89 6.56
C ALA A 63 -44.85 -14.71 5.04
N GLY A 64 -43.84 -15.40 4.50
CA GLY A 64 -43.48 -15.31 3.08
C GLY A 64 -42.41 -14.26 2.76
N ASN A 65 -42.04 -13.38 3.69
CA ASN A 65 -40.93 -12.45 3.51
C ASN A 65 -39.58 -13.07 3.89
N PRO A 66 -38.46 -12.67 3.25
CA PRO A 66 -37.12 -13.13 3.60
C PRO A 66 -36.58 -12.42 4.85
N VAL A 67 -35.47 -12.93 5.39
CA VAL A 67 -34.65 -12.17 6.34
C VAL A 67 -34.05 -10.92 5.65
N ILE A 68 -33.88 -9.84 6.41
CA ILE A 68 -33.34 -8.58 5.89
C ILE A 68 -31.96 -8.36 6.50
N ALA A 69 -30.94 -8.10 5.67
CA ALA A 69 -29.61 -7.76 6.17
C ALA A 69 -29.63 -6.43 6.94
N ASN A 70 -28.90 -6.38 8.05
CA ASN A 70 -28.71 -5.14 8.79
C ASN A 70 -27.90 -4.13 7.95
N ALA A 71 -27.89 -2.86 8.40
CA ALA A 71 -27.11 -1.81 7.75
C ALA A 71 -25.63 -2.19 7.61
N ALA A 72 -25.02 -1.75 6.50
CA ALA A 72 -23.60 -1.96 6.26
C ALA A 72 -22.74 -1.31 7.35
N ASN A 73 -21.61 -1.94 7.67
CA ASN A 73 -20.62 -1.40 8.58
C ASN A 73 -19.50 -0.70 7.81
N THR A 74 -19.20 0.55 8.17
CA THR A 74 -18.16 1.40 7.55
C THR A 74 -17.13 1.88 8.57
N THR A 75 -17.00 1.18 9.69
CA THR A 75 -16.16 1.63 10.82
C THR A 75 -14.68 1.28 10.64
N LEU A 76 -14.36 0.36 9.73
CA LEU A 76 -13.01 -0.14 9.50
C LEU A 76 -12.30 0.59 8.37
N TRP A 77 -10.97 0.69 8.48
CA TRP A 77 -10.10 1.33 7.51
C TRP A 77 -8.91 0.41 7.20
N LEU A 78 -8.57 0.29 5.92
CA LEU A 78 -7.36 -0.37 5.46
C LEU A 78 -6.23 0.65 5.38
N ASN A 79 -5.19 0.43 6.18
CA ASN A 79 -3.98 1.25 6.22
C ASN A 79 -2.79 0.42 5.77
N TYR A 80 -1.81 1.07 5.16
CA TYR A 80 -0.56 0.42 4.79
C TYR A 80 0.60 1.40 4.65
N SER A 81 1.80 0.86 4.77
CA SER A 81 3.05 1.49 4.36
C SER A 81 3.76 0.57 3.39
N SER A 82 4.17 1.12 2.26
CA SER A 82 4.87 0.44 1.19
C SER A 82 6.09 1.25 0.79
N ILE A 83 7.27 0.64 0.77
CA ILE A 83 8.45 1.17 0.07
C ILE A 83 8.90 0.07 -0.88
N LYS A 84 8.71 0.31 -2.17
CA LYS A 84 8.88 -0.70 -3.22
C LYS A 84 10.33 -0.78 -3.71
N SER A 85 10.65 -1.89 -4.35
CA SER A 85 11.92 -2.07 -5.05
C SER A 85 11.82 -1.62 -6.53
N VAL A 86 12.94 -1.72 -7.25
CA VAL A 86 12.95 -1.58 -8.71
C VAL A 86 12.43 -2.86 -9.39
N ALA A 87 12.69 -4.02 -8.79
CA ALA A 87 12.25 -5.32 -9.30
C ALA A 87 10.73 -5.52 -9.13
N ASP A 88 10.16 -4.95 -8.07
CA ASP A 88 8.75 -5.07 -7.68
C ASP A 88 8.12 -3.68 -7.66
N PRO A 89 7.76 -3.14 -8.84
CA PRO A 89 7.39 -1.75 -9.00
C PRO A 89 6.01 -1.40 -8.44
N THR A 90 5.21 -2.39 -8.06
CA THR A 90 3.93 -2.20 -7.38
C THR A 90 3.63 -3.35 -6.43
N ARG A 91 2.82 -3.06 -5.41
CA ARG A 91 2.22 -4.01 -4.47
C ARG A 91 0.71 -4.02 -4.61
N ASN A 92 0.10 -5.11 -4.16
CA ASN A 92 -1.35 -5.25 -4.05
C ASN A 92 -1.71 -5.64 -2.62
N VAL A 93 -2.93 -5.29 -2.19
CA VAL A 93 -3.56 -5.90 -0.99
C VAL A 93 -4.58 -6.92 -1.46
N SER A 94 -4.45 -8.15 -0.97
CA SER A 94 -5.42 -9.22 -1.13
C SER A 94 -6.28 -9.36 0.12
N VAL A 95 -7.50 -9.87 -0.04
CA VAL A 95 -8.46 -10.17 1.02
C VAL A 95 -9.07 -11.56 0.80
N LYS A 96 -9.32 -12.29 1.89
CA LYS A 96 -10.09 -13.55 1.87
C LYS A 96 -10.78 -13.82 3.20
N LEU A 97 -11.73 -14.74 3.18
CA LEU A 97 -12.27 -15.40 4.37
C LEU A 97 -11.47 -16.65 4.71
N ASN A 98 -11.49 -17.05 5.98
CA ASN A 98 -11.00 -18.36 6.39
C ASN A 98 -11.87 -19.51 5.85
N ALA A 99 -13.18 -19.29 5.76
CA ALA A 99 -14.14 -20.20 5.15
C ALA A 99 -15.41 -19.42 4.75
N ILE A 100 -16.11 -19.90 3.73
CA ILE A 100 -17.44 -19.39 3.39
C ILE A 100 -18.46 -19.79 4.47
N ILE A 101 -19.48 -18.96 4.69
CA ILE A 101 -20.62 -19.33 5.53
C ILE A 101 -21.78 -19.73 4.61
N PRO A 102 -22.26 -21.00 4.66
CA PRO A 102 -23.39 -21.42 3.85
C PRO A 102 -24.60 -20.50 4.02
N GLY A 103 -25.21 -20.12 2.90
CA GLY A 103 -26.38 -19.24 2.85
C GLY A 103 -26.13 -17.75 3.06
N ILE A 104 -24.88 -17.32 3.33
CA ILE A 104 -24.54 -15.91 3.58
C ILE A 104 -23.43 -15.45 2.65
N ASP A 105 -23.72 -14.46 1.81
CA ASP A 105 -22.70 -13.71 1.10
C ASP A 105 -22.21 -12.55 1.99
N ILE A 106 -20.88 -12.43 2.11
CA ILE A 106 -20.23 -11.31 2.80
C ILE A 106 -19.56 -10.44 1.74
N HIS A 107 -20.04 -9.20 1.61
CA HIS A 107 -19.47 -8.24 0.68
C HIS A 107 -18.49 -7.31 1.38
N VAL A 108 -17.43 -6.93 0.66
CA VAL A 108 -16.54 -5.83 1.06
C VAL A 108 -16.26 -4.91 -0.12
N THR A 109 -16.25 -3.62 0.15
CA THR A 109 -15.82 -2.57 -0.79
C THR A 109 -14.80 -1.68 -0.09
N ALA A 110 -13.67 -1.41 -0.74
CA ALA A 110 -12.73 -0.38 -0.31
C ALA A 110 -13.02 0.94 -1.04
N ALA A 111 -13.12 2.04 -0.30
CA ALA A 111 -13.25 3.36 -0.89
C ALA A 111 -11.92 3.85 -1.50
N ALA A 112 -11.97 4.90 -2.32
CA ALA A 112 -10.77 5.64 -2.68
C ALA A 112 -10.03 6.13 -1.42
N ALA A 113 -8.69 6.15 -1.45
CA ALA A 113 -7.91 6.52 -0.30
C ALA A 113 -8.14 7.99 0.11
N THR A 114 -8.21 8.26 1.41
CA THR A 114 -8.29 9.60 1.98
C THR A 114 -7.25 9.78 3.10
N GLY A 115 -7.20 10.97 3.70
CA GLY A 115 -6.28 11.30 4.79
C GLY A 115 -5.00 12.00 4.31
N ALA A 116 -4.00 12.05 5.19
CA ALA A 116 -2.75 12.79 4.98
C ALA A 116 -1.62 11.95 4.37
N GLY A 117 -1.93 10.75 3.88
CA GLY A 117 -0.98 9.84 3.25
C GLY A 117 -0.31 10.41 1.99
N GLY A 118 0.75 9.75 1.53
CA GLY A 118 1.52 10.16 0.37
C GLY A 118 1.89 9.00 -0.55
N GLY A 119 2.28 9.33 -1.79
CA GLY A 119 2.71 8.38 -2.81
C GLY A 119 1.57 7.80 -3.63
N THR A 120 1.80 6.65 -4.26
CA THR A 120 0.79 5.96 -5.09
C THR A 120 -0.01 4.99 -4.23
N LEU A 121 -1.19 5.41 -3.78
CA LEU A 121 -2.09 4.68 -2.86
C LEU A 121 -2.96 3.60 -3.56
N GLY A 122 -2.53 3.12 -4.72
CA GLY A 122 -3.24 2.09 -5.46
C GLY A 122 -4.66 2.46 -5.90
N THR A 123 -5.37 1.47 -6.44
CA THR A 123 -6.73 1.57 -6.96
C THR A 123 -7.60 0.48 -6.34
N PRO A 124 -8.70 0.83 -5.66
CA PRO A 124 -9.64 -0.15 -5.13
C PRO A 124 -10.31 -0.96 -6.25
N ALA A 125 -10.56 -2.24 -5.98
CA ALA A 125 -11.42 -3.07 -6.82
C ALA A 125 -12.89 -2.65 -6.72
N ALA A 126 -13.73 -3.19 -7.60
CA ALA A 126 -15.18 -3.16 -7.41
C ALA A 126 -15.57 -3.96 -6.15
N GLN A 127 -16.85 -3.89 -5.75
CA GLN A 127 -17.35 -4.69 -4.64
C GLN A 127 -17.00 -6.17 -4.83
N LEU A 128 -16.46 -6.78 -3.78
CA LEU A 128 -16.11 -8.20 -3.74
C LEU A 128 -17.14 -8.96 -2.92
N THR A 129 -17.62 -10.09 -3.44
CA THR A 129 -18.17 -11.17 -2.62
C THR A 129 -17.00 -12.00 -2.12
N LEU A 130 -16.79 -12.02 -0.81
CA LEU A 130 -15.63 -12.66 -0.22
C LEU A 130 -15.73 -14.20 -0.32
N SER A 131 -14.60 -14.82 -0.63
CA SER A 131 -14.43 -16.27 -0.70
C SER A 131 -13.24 -16.72 0.14
N ALA A 132 -12.98 -18.03 0.17
CA ALA A 132 -11.78 -18.57 0.80
C ALA A 132 -10.50 -18.39 -0.06
N ALA A 133 -10.63 -17.96 -1.32
CA ALA A 133 -9.51 -17.65 -2.19
C ALA A 133 -9.10 -16.18 -2.04
N ASP A 134 -7.80 -15.91 -2.22
CA ASP A 134 -7.27 -14.54 -2.17
C ASP A 134 -7.83 -13.71 -3.35
N GLN A 135 -8.41 -12.56 -3.03
CA GLN A 135 -8.99 -11.62 -3.99
C GLN A 135 -8.30 -10.25 -3.84
N THR A 136 -7.82 -9.66 -4.93
CA THR A 136 -7.20 -8.33 -4.88
C THR A 136 -8.25 -7.26 -4.58
N ILE A 137 -8.10 -6.55 -3.46
CA ILE A 137 -9.00 -5.45 -3.06
C ILE A 137 -8.41 -4.07 -3.37
N VAL A 138 -7.09 -3.92 -3.35
CA VAL A 138 -6.38 -2.71 -3.81
C VAL A 138 -5.19 -3.15 -4.65
N SER A 139 -5.05 -2.60 -5.85
CA SER A 139 -3.95 -2.91 -6.77
C SER A 139 -3.06 -1.69 -7.04
N GLY A 140 -1.83 -1.93 -7.49
CA GLY A 140 -0.98 -0.85 -8.01
C GLY A 140 -0.45 0.12 -6.96
N ILE A 141 -0.23 -0.34 -5.72
CA ILE A 141 0.35 0.45 -4.64
C ILE A 141 1.84 0.65 -4.94
N GLY A 142 2.31 1.90 -4.95
CA GLY A 142 3.73 2.22 -5.16
C GLY A 142 4.53 2.29 -3.87
N SER A 143 5.58 3.12 -3.83
CA SER A 143 6.06 3.64 -2.54
C SER A 143 5.01 4.62 -2.02
N ALA A 144 4.41 4.31 -0.88
CA ALA A 144 3.26 5.00 -0.33
C ALA A 144 3.11 4.77 1.17
N TYR A 145 2.41 5.68 1.84
CA TYR A 145 1.89 5.45 3.19
C TYR A 145 0.51 6.09 3.28
N THR A 146 -0.44 5.42 3.93
CA THR A 146 -1.83 5.91 4.01
C THR A 146 -2.06 6.99 5.07
N GLY A 147 -1.14 7.14 6.01
CA GLY A 147 -1.44 7.65 7.36
C GLY A 147 -1.86 6.49 8.27
N ASN A 148 -2.20 6.80 9.53
CA ASN A 148 -2.54 5.80 10.54
C ASN A 148 -3.87 6.10 11.22
N GLY A 149 -4.67 5.06 11.49
CA GLY A 149 -5.95 5.15 12.17
C GLY A 149 -7.13 5.46 11.24
N ALA A 150 -8.30 5.63 11.85
CA ALA A 150 -9.51 6.00 11.13
C ALA A 150 -9.34 7.30 10.33
N ASN A 151 -10.04 7.39 9.19
CA ASN A 151 -9.98 8.49 8.22
C ASN A 151 -8.69 8.60 7.40
N ASN A 152 -7.82 7.59 7.47
CA ASN A 152 -6.64 7.46 6.62
C ASN A 152 -6.76 6.18 5.79
N GLY A 153 -6.23 6.18 4.56
CA GLY A 153 -6.28 5.01 3.68
C GLY A 153 -7.68 4.75 3.14
N HIS A 154 -8.06 3.48 3.02
CA HIS A 154 -9.32 3.09 2.38
C HIS A 154 -10.38 2.71 3.42
N ASN A 155 -11.50 3.42 3.47
CA ASN A 155 -12.63 2.99 4.28
C ASN A 155 -13.19 1.67 3.74
N LEU A 156 -13.47 0.72 4.62
CA LEU A 156 -14.00 -0.59 4.29
C LEU A 156 -15.49 -0.64 4.62
N THR A 157 -16.31 -0.88 3.60
CA THR A 157 -17.75 -1.09 3.74
C THR A 157 -18.04 -2.58 3.69
N TYR A 158 -18.53 -3.15 4.79
CA TYR A 158 -18.99 -4.54 4.87
C TYR A 158 -20.51 -4.62 4.88
N ALA A 159 -21.06 -5.52 4.08
CA ALA A 159 -22.50 -5.79 4.05
C ALA A 159 -22.76 -7.29 3.90
N LEU A 160 -23.93 -7.74 4.36
CA LEU A 160 -24.39 -9.11 4.15
C LEU A 160 -25.48 -9.13 3.08
N ALA A 161 -25.56 -10.23 2.35
CA ALA A 161 -26.73 -10.60 1.59
C ALA A 161 -27.15 -12.02 1.97
N PRO A 162 -28.44 -12.28 2.25
CA PRO A 162 -28.91 -13.65 2.37
C PRO A 162 -28.88 -14.28 0.97
N GLY A 163 -28.51 -15.56 0.88
CA GLY A 163 -28.33 -16.23 -0.41
C GLY A 163 -29.49 -15.99 -1.39
N SER A 164 -29.21 -15.90 -2.68
CA SER A 164 -30.10 -15.55 -3.82
C SER A 164 -30.36 -14.06 -4.15
N GLY A 165 -29.44 -13.15 -3.81
CA GLY A 165 -29.35 -11.84 -4.46
C GLY A 165 -28.65 -11.91 -5.84
N PRO A 166 -28.94 -11.02 -6.81
CA PRO A 166 -28.18 -10.93 -8.06
C PRO A 166 -26.67 -10.73 -7.81
N GLY A 167 -25.83 -11.63 -8.32
CA GLY A 167 -24.37 -11.58 -8.12
C GLY A 167 -23.85 -12.32 -6.88
N GLY A 168 -24.74 -12.95 -6.10
CA GLY A 168 -24.38 -13.80 -4.97
C GLY A 168 -24.05 -15.24 -5.35
N VAL A 169 -23.25 -15.93 -4.53
CA VAL A 169 -22.96 -17.37 -4.66
C VAL A 169 -23.65 -18.18 -3.55
N ALA A 170 -24.10 -17.54 -2.48
CA ALA A 170 -24.84 -18.18 -1.41
C ALA A 170 -26.26 -18.58 -1.83
N VAL A 171 -26.76 -19.70 -1.30
CA VAL A 171 -28.09 -20.24 -1.56
C VAL A 171 -29.00 -20.02 -0.34
N TYR A 172 -30.15 -19.38 -0.50
CA TYR A 172 -31.05 -19.06 0.63
C TYR A 172 -31.43 -20.30 1.46
N ALA A 173 -31.61 -21.45 0.80
CA ALA A 173 -31.98 -22.72 1.44
C ALA A 173 -30.91 -23.25 2.42
N ASP A 174 -29.68 -22.77 2.34
CA ASP A 174 -28.58 -23.17 3.24
C ASP A 174 -28.55 -22.35 4.54
N LEU A 175 -29.40 -21.32 4.67
CA LEU A 175 -29.50 -20.52 5.89
C LEU A 175 -29.97 -21.39 7.06
N GLN A 176 -29.22 -21.35 8.17
CA GLN A 176 -29.58 -22.00 9.42
C GLN A 176 -29.65 -20.97 10.55
N ALA A 177 -30.64 -21.14 11.43
CA ALA A 177 -30.73 -20.34 12.63
C ALA A 177 -29.59 -20.71 13.59
N VAL A 178 -28.74 -19.72 13.89
CA VAL A 178 -27.61 -19.85 14.80
C VAL A 178 -27.54 -18.61 15.68
N ALA A 179 -27.14 -18.77 16.95
CA ALA A 179 -26.98 -17.63 17.84
C ALA A 179 -25.81 -16.73 17.39
N THR A 180 -24.71 -17.33 16.94
CA THR A 180 -23.53 -16.61 16.41
C THR A 180 -22.74 -17.55 15.50
N THR A 181 -22.27 -17.01 14.37
CA THR A 181 -21.23 -17.61 13.52
C THR A 181 -20.12 -16.59 13.34
N VAL A 182 -18.87 -17.05 13.33
CA VAL A 182 -17.70 -16.19 13.17
C VAL A 182 -17.02 -16.49 11.84
N ALA A 183 -16.77 -15.46 11.05
CA ALA A 183 -15.86 -15.52 9.92
C ALA A 183 -14.64 -14.63 10.20
N THR A 184 -13.46 -15.09 9.79
CA THR A 184 -12.21 -14.32 9.89
C THR A 184 -11.84 -13.82 8.51
N VAL A 185 -11.74 -12.49 8.36
CA VAL A 185 -11.26 -11.85 7.13
C VAL A 185 -9.77 -11.56 7.28
N THR A 186 -8.95 -11.99 6.32
CA THR A 186 -7.50 -11.76 6.31
C THR A 186 -7.14 -10.83 5.16
N TYR A 187 -6.33 -9.80 5.45
CA TYR A 187 -5.75 -8.90 4.48
C TYR A 187 -4.24 -9.10 4.40
N THR A 188 -3.70 -9.19 3.18
CA THR A 188 -2.27 -9.39 2.96
C THR A 188 -1.77 -8.41 1.91
N ILE A 189 -0.78 -7.59 2.26
CA ILE A 189 -0.03 -6.80 1.28
C ILE A 189 1.07 -7.67 0.68
N SER A 190 1.24 -7.65 -0.64
CA SER A 190 2.26 -8.43 -1.34
C SER A 190 3.67 -7.95 -0.97
N ASP A 191 4.58 -8.86 -0.72
CA ASP A 191 6.00 -8.61 -0.50
C ASP A 191 6.77 -9.61 -1.35
N ASN A 192 7.01 -9.24 -2.61
CA ASN A 192 7.73 -10.06 -3.59
C ASN A 192 9.18 -9.59 -3.66
#